data_AF-A0A0R3SW77-F1
#
_entry.id   AF-A0A0R3SW77-F1
#
_cell.length_a   1.000
_cell.length_b   1.000
_cell.length_c   1.000
_cell.angle_alpha   90.00
_cell.angle_beta   90.00
_cell.angle_gamma   90.00
#
_symmetry.space_group_name_H-M   'P 1'
#
loop_
_entity.id
_entity.type
_entity.pdbx_description
1 polymer ?
#
loop_
_entity_poly.entity_id
_entity_poly.type
_entity_poly.pdbx_seq_one_letter_code
_entity_poly.pdbx_strand_id
1 'polypeptide(L)'
;MKYLLVTGGVISGIGKGIVSSSIGAIMKANGWVVTCRKIDPYLNIDAGTFSPYQHGEVYVLDDGGEVDLDLGNYERYINVTLTKDHNITTGKIYQHVTQRERRGEYLGKTVQVSIRELRARGLQADILFCRCNSELSPHVIEKLGLFCQVPTDRVGSDI
;
A
#
# COMPACT_ATOMS: atom_id res chain seq x y z
N MET A 1 18.55 -4.65 3.16
CA MET A 1 17.09 -4.62 2.91
C MET A 1 16.62 -3.17 3.05
N LYS A 2 15.87 -2.63 2.08
CA LYS A 2 15.31 -1.27 2.13
C LYS A 2 13.78 -1.36 1.94
N TYR A 3 13.04 -0.43 2.52
CA TYR A 3 11.58 -0.36 2.40
C TYR A 3 11.19 0.96 1.74
N LEU A 4 10.35 0.90 0.71
CA LEU A 4 9.69 2.05 0.12
C LEU A 4 8.22 2.01 0.54
N LEU A 5 7.78 2.98 1.33
CA LEU A 5 6.39 3.08 1.77
C LEU A 5 5.63 4.03 0.83
N VAL A 6 4.60 3.50 0.17
CA VAL A 6 3.70 4.32 -0.65
C VAL A 6 2.39 4.49 0.10
N THR A 7 2.00 5.75 0.35
CA THR A 7 0.74 6.10 1.01
C THR A 7 -0.16 6.91 0.09
N GLY A 8 -1.47 6.97 0.38
CA GLY A 8 -2.45 7.71 -0.41
C GLY A 8 -3.15 8.77 0.43
N GLY A 9 -3.36 9.96 -0.15
CA GLY A 9 -3.83 11.14 0.61
C GLY A 9 -5.34 11.43 0.58
N VAL A 10 -6.09 10.94 -0.42
CA VAL A 10 -7.46 11.47 -0.62
C VAL A 10 -8.51 10.38 -0.91
N ILE A 11 -8.38 9.60 -2.00
CA ILE A 11 -9.41 8.64 -2.44
C ILE A 11 -8.76 7.31 -2.92
N SER A 12 -9.46 6.17 -2.74
CA SER A 12 -9.05 4.85 -3.26
C SER A 12 -9.31 4.72 -4.77
N GLY A 13 -8.60 3.85 -5.48
CA GLY A 13 -8.82 3.64 -6.93
C GLY A 13 -8.20 4.67 -7.89
N ILE A 14 -7.50 5.68 -7.37
CA ILE A 14 -6.87 6.74 -8.18
C ILE A 14 -5.49 6.32 -8.77
N GLY A 15 -5.16 5.03 -8.86
CA GLY A 15 -3.95 4.58 -9.59
C GLY A 15 -2.67 4.51 -8.75
N LYS A 16 -2.78 4.51 -7.41
CA LYS A 16 -1.64 4.28 -6.49
C LYS A 16 -0.95 2.93 -6.75
N GLY A 17 -1.72 1.90 -7.05
CA GLY A 17 -1.22 0.58 -7.43
C GLY A 17 -0.34 0.66 -8.68
N ILE A 18 -0.78 1.38 -9.71
CA ILE A 18 -0.04 1.57 -10.97
C ILE A 18 1.27 2.31 -10.73
N VAL A 19 1.24 3.46 -10.03
CA VAL A 19 2.46 4.23 -9.73
C VAL A 19 3.47 3.39 -8.95
N SER A 20 3.01 2.68 -7.92
CA SER A 20 3.86 1.79 -7.11
C SER A 20 4.45 0.65 -7.96
N SER A 21 3.64 0.08 -8.86
CA SER A 21 4.05 -0.97 -9.78
C SER A 21 5.13 -0.49 -10.75
N SER A 22 4.96 0.70 -11.33
CA SER A 22 5.93 1.32 -12.25
C SER A 22 7.26 1.61 -11.57
N ILE A 23 7.23 2.12 -10.32
CA ILE A 23 8.46 2.32 -9.53
C ILE A 23 9.16 0.98 -9.30
N GLY A 24 8.42 -0.05 -8.92
CA GLY A 24 8.97 -1.40 -8.74
C GLY A 24 9.59 -1.98 -10.01
N ALA A 25 8.95 -1.77 -11.16
CA ALA A 25 9.46 -2.19 -12.46
C ALA A 25 10.77 -1.50 -12.82
N ILE A 26 10.87 -0.17 -12.61
CA ILE A 26 12.10 0.60 -12.83
C ILE A 26 13.21 0.11 -11.90
N MET A 27 12.92 -0.08 -10.62
CA MET A 27 13.89 -0.61 -9.67
C MET A 27 14.43 -1.97 -10.12
N LYS A 28 13.54 -2.87 -10.56
CA LYS A 28 13.95 -4.18 -11.07
C LYS A 28 14.78 -4.09 -12.35
N ALA A 29 14.42 -3.20 -13.28
CA ALA A 29 15.20 -2.94 -14.49
C ALA A 29 16.62 -2.42 -14.17
N ASN A 30 16.78 -1.73 -13.04
CA ASN A 30 18.08 -1.28 -12.52
C ASN A 30 18.81 -2.37 -11.69
N GLY A 31 18.41 -3.64 -11.78
CA GLY A 31 19.08 -4.78 -11.13
C GLY A 31 18.74 -5.00 -9.67
N TRP A 32 17.72 -4.31 -9.13
CA TRP A 32 17.28 -4.52 -7.75
C TRP A 32 16.37 -5.73 -7.64
N VAL A 33 16.52 -6.51 -6.56
CA VAL A 33 15.54 -7.52 -6.17
C VAL A 33 14.39 -6.82 -5.46
N VAL A 34 13.20 -6.84 -6.07
CA VAL A 34 12.00 -6.12 -5.60
C VAL A 34 10.90 -7.12 -5.27
N THR A 35 10.17 -6.85 -4.18
CA THR A 35 8.90 -7.49 -3.84
C THR A 35 7.93 -6.41 -3.35
N CYS A 36 6.63 -6.68 -3.42
CA CYS A 36 5.58 -5.75 -3.03
C CYS A 36 4.68 -6.36 -1.95
N ARG A 37 4.27 -5.53 -1.00
CA ARG A 37 3.23 -5.89 -0.02
C ARG A 37 2.14 -4.84 -0.02
N LYS A 38 0.89 -5.28 -0.14
CA LYS A 38 -0.30 -4.44 -0.05
C LYS A 38 -0.85 -4.55 1.37
N ILE A 39 -1.13 -3.41 1.99
CA ILE A 39 -1.79 -3.35 3.30
C ILE A 39 -3.15 -2.71 3.10
N ASP A 40 -4.19 -3.51 3.26
CA ASP A 40 -5.58 -3.08 3.13
C ASP A 40 -6.19 -2.87 4.52
N PRO A 41 -6.84 -1.72 4.78
CA PRO A 41 -7.40 -1.43 6.09
C PRO A 41 -8.71 -2.20 6.38
N TYR A 42 -9.16 -3.06 5.48
CA TYR A 42 -10.42 -3.80 5.58
C TYR A 42 -10.37 -4.93 6.62
N LEU A 43 -11.51 -5.17 7.29
CA LEU A 43 -11.68 -6.26 8.25
C LEU A 43 -11.84 -7.63 7.60
N ASN A 44 -12.17 -7.68 6.31
CA ASN A 44 -12.18 -8.92 5.53
C ASN A 44 -10.78 -9.55 5.53
N ILE A 45 -10.73 -10.87 5.68
CA ILE A 45 -9.45 -11.62 5.74
C ILE A 45 -8.85 -11.72 4.34
N ASP A 46 -9.69 -11.97 3.35
CA ASP A 46 -9.38 -12.08 1.94
C ASP A 46 -10.31 -11.17 1.12
N ALA A 47 -9.96 -10.96 -0.14
CA ALA A 47 -10.77 -10.16 -1.04
C ALA A 47 -11.99 -10.92 -1.58
N GLY A 48 -12.03 -12.25 -1.50
CA GLY A 48 -13.13 -13.06 -2.03
C GLY A 48 -14.47 -12.82 -1.35
N THR A 49 -14.45 -12.32 -0.12
CA THR A 49 -15.67 -11.91 0.60
C THR A 49 -16.17 -10.51 0.23
N PHE A 50 -15.45 -9.74 -0.60
CA PHE A 50 -15.92 -8.45 -1.09
C PHE A 50 -16.98 -8.61 -2.18
N SER A 51 -17.89 -7.63 -2.25
CA SER A 51 -18.72 -7.46 -3.45
C SER A 51 -17.86 -6.89 -4.58
N PRO A 52 -17.78 -7.55 -5.74
CA PRO A 52 -17.00 -7.05 -6.88
C PRO A 52 -17.48 -5.68 -7.38
N TYR A 53 -18.76 -5.38 -7.19
CA TYR A 53 -19.37 -4.11 -7.58
C TYR A 53 -18.96 -2.93 -6.70
N GLN A 54 -18.50 -3.19 -5.46
CA GLN A 54 -18.16 -2.13 -4.51
C GLN A 54 -16.66 -1.91 -4.38
N HIS A 55 -15.87 -2.98 -4.45
CA HIS A 55 -14.43 -2.94 -4.20
C HIS A 55 -13.58 -3.29 -5.41
N GLY A 56 -14.20 -3.59 -6.55
CA GLY A 56 -13.51 -4.02 -7.77
C GLY A 56 -13.29 -5.52 -7.80
N GLU A 57 -12.59 -5.95 -8.85
CA GLU A 57 -12.33 -7.37 -9.10
C GLU A 57 -11.43 -7.98 -8.03
N VAL A 58 -11.68 -9.27 -7.73
CA VAL A 58 -10.80 -10.09 -6.91
C VAL A 58 -9.74 -10.72 -7.82
N TYR A 59 -8.47 -10.61 -7.43
CA TYR A 59 -7.38 -11.27 -8.12
C TYR A 59 -7.00 -12.55 -7.38
N VAL A 60 -6.73 -13.63 -8.12
CA VAL A 60 -6.33 -14.92 -7.55
C VAL A 60 -4.88 -15.17 -7.92
N LEU A 61 -4.03 -15.35 -6.90
CA LEU A 61 -2.60 -15.65 -7.04
C LEU A 61 -2.36 -17.13 -7.37
N ASP A 62 -1.14 -17.44 -7.83
CA ASP A 62 -0.72 -18.82 -8.13
C ASP A 62 -0.85 -19.78 -6.93
N ASP A 63 -0.75 -19.28 -5.70
CA ASP A 63 -0.93 -20.06 -4.47
C ASP A 63 -2.41 -20.21 -4.03
N GLY A 64 -3.35 -19.76 -4.86
CA GLY A 64 -4.78 -19.77 -4.59
C GLY A 64 -5.25 -18.65 -3.66
N GLY A 65 -4.40 -17.69 -3.32
CA GLY A 65 -4.77 -16.53 -2.50
C GLY A 65 -5.71 -15.57 -3.24
N GLU A 66 -6.88 -15.32 -2.66
CA GLU A 66 -7.84 -14.30 -3.11
C GLU A 66 -7.48 -12.93 -2.52
N VAL A 67 -7.03 -12.02 -3.37
CA VAL A 67 -6.39 -10.75 -2.99
C VAL A 67 -6.94 -9.56 -3.78
N ASP A 68 -6.62 -8.37 -3.30
CA ASP A 68 -6.92 -7.10 -3.98
C ASP A 68 -6.25 -7.02 -5.36
N LEU A 69 -6.94 -6.38 -6.31
CA LEU A 69 -6.50 -6.27 -7.71
C LEU A 69 -5.12 -5.63 -7.88
N ASP A 70 -4.67 -4.77 -6.94
CA ASP A 70 -3.34 -4.16 -7.01
C ASP A 70 -2.21 -5.21 -7.00
N LEU A 71 -2.42 -6.39 -6.39
CA LEU A 71 -1.41 -7.45 -6.43
C LEU A 71 -1.19 -7.99 -7.84
N GLY A 72 -2.25 -8.12 -8.64
CA GLY A 72 -2.14 -8.49 -10.04
C GLY A 72 -1.38 -7.45 -10.86
N ASN A 73 -1.51 -6.15 -10.52
CA ASN A 73 -0.71 -5.11 -11.14
C ASN A 73 0.77 -5.25 -10.80
N TYR A 74 1.11 -5.55 -9.54
CA TYR A 74 2.49 -5.79 -9.12
C TYR A 74 3.11 -6.98 -9.87
N GLU A 75 2.42 -8.11 -9.96
CA GLU A 75 2.92 -9.29 -10.68
C GLU A 75 3.20 -8.97 -12.15
N ARG A 76 2.27 -8.29 -12.84
CA ARG A 76 2.39 -7.96 -14.26
C ARG A 76 3.49 -6.96 -14.57
N TYR A 77 3.55 -5.85 -13.83
CA TYR A 77 4.50 -4.77 -14.10
C TYR A 77 5.92 -5.11 -13.65
N ILE A 78 6.04 -5.74 -12.48
CA ILE A 78 7.34 -6.04 -11.86
C ILE A 78 7.82 -7.44 -12.30
N ASN A 79 6.96 -8.25 -12.92
CA ASN A 79 7.27 -9.61 -13.36
C ASN A 79 7.77 -10.50 -12.21
N VAL A 80 7.01 -10.53 -11.11
CA VAL A 80 7.29 -11.32 -9.90
C VAL A 80 6.10 -12.18 -9.56
N THR A 81 6.34 -13.31 -8.90
CA THR A 81 5.27 -14.13 -8.30
C THR A 81 5.06 -13.70 -6.86
N LEU A 82 3.83 -13.35 -6.51
CA LEU A 82 3.41 -13.04 -5.15
C LEU A 82 2.64 -14.23 -4.56
N THR A 83 2.39 -14.13 -3.26
CA THR A 83 1.65 -15.13 -2.47
C THR A 83 0.63 -14.42 -1.60
N LYS A 84 -0.35 -15.13 -1.05
CA LYS A 84 -1.39 -14.58 -0.18
C LYS A 84 -0.87 -13.77 1.01
N ASP A 85 0.37 -14.03 1.45
CA ASP A 85 1.05 -13.31 2.53
C ASP A 85 1.54 -11.90 2.13
N HIS A 86 1.59 -11.61 0.83
CA HIS A 86 1.88 -10.28 0.29
C HIS A 86 0.66 -9.35 0.38
N ASN A 87 -0.54 -9.88 0.59
CA ASN A 87 -1.73 -9.11 0.92
C ASN A 87 -2.01 -9.20 2.43
N ILE A 88 -1.82 -8.07 3.13
CA ILE A 88 -2.05 -7.94 4.57
C ILE A 88 -3.34 -7.14 4.74
N THR A 89 -4.29 -7.69 5.51
CA THR A 89 -5.54 -6.98 5.84
C THR A 89 -5.64 -6.75 7.35
N THR A 90 -6.43 -5.76 7.77
CA THR A 90 -6.78 -5.60 9.20
C THR A 90 -7.40 -6.89 9.74
N GLY A 91 -8.24 -7.57 8.94
CA GLY A 91 -8.84 -8.87 9.28
C GLY A 91 -7.80 -9.93 9.66
N LYS A 92 -6.79 -10.14 8.80
CA LYS A 92 -5.68 -11.09 9.04
C LYS A 92 -4.93 -10.75 10.33
N ILE A 93 -4.65 -9.46 10.57
CA ILE A 93 -3.96 -9.02 11.79
C ILE A 93 -4.81 -9.31 13.03
N TYR A 94 -6.10 -8.96 13.01
CA TYR A 94 -6.99 -9.18 14.13
C TYR A 94 -7.16 -10.67 14.41
N GLN A 95 -7.37 -11.49 13.38
CA GLN A 95 -7.46 -12.94 13.52
C GLN A 95 -6.19 -13.50 14.17
N HIS A 96 -5.01 -13.09 13.71
CA HIS A 96 -3.74 -13.52 14.28
C HIS A 96 -3.61 -13.13 15.77
N VAL A 97 -3.90 -11.87 16.09
CA VAL A 97 -3.85 -11.36 17.47
C VAL A 97 -4.85 -12.11 18.35
N THR A 98 -6.10 -12.28 17.92
CA THR A 98 -7.13 -13.01 18.66
C THR A 98 -6.75 -14.48 18.87
N GLN A 99 -6.18 -15.15 17.86
CA GLN A 99 -5.73 -16.54 18.02
C GLN A 99 -4.60 -16.68 19.05
N ARG A 100 -3.64 -15.76 19.06
CA ARG A 100 -2.57 -15.72 20.06
C ARG A 100 -3.10 -15.49 21.47
N GLU A 101 -4.10 -14.61 21.59
CA GLU A 101 -4.81 -14.36 22.84
C GLU A 101 -5.48 -15.62 23.35
N ARG A 102 -6.23 -16.32 22.48
CA ARG A 102 -6.92 -17.58 22.85
C ARG A 102 -5.98 -18.72 23.22
N ARG A 103 -4.74 -18.70 22.72
CA ARG A 103 -3.67 -19.64 23.14
C ARG A 103 -2.97 -19.22 24.44
N GLY A 104 -3.37 -18.11 25.06
CA GLY A 104 -2.78 -17.60 26.28
C GLY A 104 -1.41 -16.95 26.10
N GLU A 105 -0.99 -16.62 24.87
CA GLU A 105 0.35 -16.10 24.59
C GLU A 105 0.63 -14.72 25.19
N TYR A 106 -0.42 -13.98 25.56
CA TYR A 106 -0.31 -12.68 26.21
C TYR A 106 -0.29 -12.75 27.74
N LEU A 107 -0.34 -13.96 28.33
CA LEU A 107 -0.18 -14.20 29.77
C LEU A 107 -1.10 -13.34 30.65
N GLY A 108 -2.36 -13.16 30.23
CA GLY A 108 -3.37 -12.37 30.95
C GLY A 108 -3.24 -10.85 30.81
N LYS A 109 -2.29 -10.34 30.01
CA LYS A 109 -2.18 -8.91 29.70
C LYS A 109 -3.29 -8.48 28.75
N THR A 110 -3.77 -7.24 28.91
CA THR A 110 -4.76 -6.65 28.01
C THR A 110 -4.17 -6.43 26.61
N VAL A 111 -4.95 -6.78 25.59
CA VAL A 111 -4.62 -6.53 24.18
C VAL A 111 -5.45 -5.35 23.71
N GLN A 112 -4.82 -4.23 23.39
CA GLN A 112 -5.49 -2.99 22.99
C GLN A 112 -5.00 -2.52 21.62
N VAL A 113 -5.91 -1.99 20.80
CA VAL A 113 -5.59 -1.39 19.50
C VAL A 113 -5.35 0.11 19.70
N SER A 114 -4.09 0.53 19.80
CA SER A 114 -3.74 1.96 19.95
C SER A 114 -3.59 2.64 18.58
N ILE A 115 -4.70 3.17 18.05
CA ILE A 115 -4.73 3.93 16.78
C ILE A 115 -4.09 5.33 16.93
N ARG A 116 -4.07 5.87 18.16
CA ARG A 116 -3.64 7.24 18.46
C ARG A 116 -2.12 7.45 18.30
N GLU A 117 -1.30 6.42 18.51
CA GLU A 117 0.17 6.49 18.41
C GLU A 117 0.72 6.56 16.97
N LEU A 118 0.00 6.04 15.96
CA LEU A 118 0.54 5.92 14.60
C LEU A 118 0.49 7.22 13.79
N ARG A 119 -0.54 8.06 14.00
CA ARG A 119 -0.60 9.41 13.36
C ARG A 119 0.39 10.40 13.97
N ALA A 120 0.78 10.20 15.22
CA ALA A 120 1.71 11.08 15.94
C ALA A 120 3.19 10.78 15.63
N ARG A 121 3.49 9.66 14.95
CA ARG A 121 4.88 9.19 14.71
C ARG A 121 5.64 9.92 13.61
N GLY A 122 5.09 11.01 13.05
CA GLY A 122 5.86 11.96 12.26
C GLY A 122 6.43 11.42 10.95
N LEU A 123 5.73 10.47 10.29
CA LEU A 123 6.11 10.06 8.94
C LEU A 123 6.03 11.27 8.01
N GLN A 124 7.18 11.69 7.48
CA GLN A 124 7.30 12.74 6.47
C GLN A 124 7.42 12.08 5.10
N ALA A 125 6.81 12.70 4.09
CA ALA A 125 6.96 12.24 2.72
C ALA A 125 8.34 12.67 2.20
N ASP A 126 9.11 11.74 1.65
CA ASP A 126 10.37 12.06 0.96
C ASP A 126 10.15 12.48 -0.49
N ILE A 127 9.07 11.97 -1.10
CA ILE A 127 8.67 12.17 -2.49
C ILE A 127 7.16 12.36 -2.52
N LEU A 128 6.68 13.30 -3.33
CA LEU A 128 5.27 13.54 -3.56
C LEU A 128 4.93 13.24 -5.03
N PHE A 129 3.94 12.38 -5.24
CA PHE A 129 3.43 12.07 -6.57
C PHE A 129 1.96 12.46 -6.67
N CYS A 130 1.64 13.34 -7.60
CA CYS A 130 0.31 13.87 -7.81
C CYS A 130 -0.34 13.22 -9.03
N ARG A 131 -1.62 12.86 -8.91
CA ARG A 131 -2.41 12.51 -10.08
C ARG A 131 -2.98 13.77 -10.70
N CYS A 132 -2.78 14.00 -11.98
CA CYS A 132 -3.21 15.22 -12.67
C CYS A 132 -3.84 14.91 -14.03
N ASN A 133 -4.67 15.83 -14.54
CA ASN A 133 -5.23 15.77 -15.91
C ASN A 133 -4.47 16.68 -16.89
N SER A 134 -3.50 17.44 -16.39
CA SER A 134 -2.62 18.33 -17.12
C SER A 134 -1.29 18.41 -16.39
N GLU A 135 -0.23 18.83 -17.08
CA GLU A 135 1.05 19.11 -16.44
C GLU A 135 0.89 20.09 -15.26
N LEU A 136 1.64 19.84 -14.19
CA LEU A 136 1.71 20.75 -13.06
C LEU A 136 2.53 21.98 -13.42
N SER A 137 1.95 23.18 -13.26
CA SER A 137 2.72 24.40 -13.45
C SER A 137 3.80 24.55 -12.37
N PRO A 138 4.94 25.22 -12.66
CA PRO A 138 6.02 25.40 -11.68
C PRO A 138 5.52 26.03 -10.37
N HIS A 139 4.57 26.96 -10.46
CA HIS A 139 3.96 27.59 -9.28
C HIS A 139 3.19 26.59 -8.40
N VAL A 140 2.50 25.62 -8.99
CA VAL A 140 1.79 24.57 -8.24
C VAL A 140 2.80 23.63 -7.59
N ILE A 141 3.87 23.27 -8.29
CA ILE A 141 4.98 22.43 -7.76
C ILE A 141 5.61 23.09 -6.52
N GLU A 142 5.96 24.38 -6.60
CA GLU A 142 6.53 25.14 -5.48
C GLU A 142 5.57 25.15 -4.28
N LYS A 143 4.29 25.40 -4.53
CA LYS A 143 3.26 25.43 -3.49
C LYS A 143 3.14 24.06 -2.80
N LEU A 144 3.07 22.98 -3.58
CA LEU A 144 3.00 21.61 -3.07
C LEU A 144 4.25 21.25 -2.26
N GLY A 145 5.44 21.55 -2.78
CA GLY A 145 6.70 21.30 -2.07
C GLY A 145 6.76 22.03 -0.72
N LEU A 146 6.34 23.30 -0.67
CA LEU A 146 6.27 24.07 0.57
C LEU A 146 5.28 23.47 1.59
N PHE A 147 4.05 23.16 1.18
CA PHE A 147 3.03 22.64 2.09
C PHE A 147 3.32 21.22 2.58
N CYS A 148 3.88 20.37 1.72
CA CYS A 148 4.19 18.98 2.05
C CYS A 148 5.59 18.81 2.64
N GLN A 149 6.39 19.88 2.70
CA GLN A 149 7.79 19.85 3.14
C GLN A 149 8.65 18.90 2.30
N VAL A 150 8.41 18.89 0.98
CA VAL A 150 9.13 18.08 0.00
C VAL A 150 9.90 19.01 -0.96
N PRO A 151 11.19 18.77 -1.23
CA PRO A 151 11.94 19.52 -2.24
C PRO A 151 11.23 19.50 -3.61
N THR A 152 11.25 20.61 -4.34
CA THR A 152 10.49 20.75 -5.61
C THR A 152 10.95 19.76 -6.69
N ASP A 153 12.22 19.34 -6.69
CA ASP A 153 12.78 18.30 -7.55
C ASP A 153 12.26 16.88 -7.22
N ARG A 154 11.50 16.74 -6.12
CA ARG A 154 10.89 15.48 -5.65
C ARG A 154 9.37 15.52 -5.66
N VAL A 155 8.78 16.52 -6.32
CA VAL A 155 7.35 16.61 -6.59
C VAL A 155 7.12 16.28 -8.07
N GLY A 156 6.39 15.19 -8.35
CA GLY A 156 6.11 14.72 -9.71
C GLY A 156 4.63 14.48 -9.98
N SER A 157 4.27 14.33 -11.27
CA SER A 157 2.94 13.95 -11.73
C SER A 157 2.96 12.66 -12.54
N ASP A 158 1.78 12.02 -12.69
CA ASP A 158 1.57 10.85 -13.56
C ASP A 158 1.46 11.19 -15.06
N ILE A 159 1.51 12.48 -15.40
CA ILE A 159 1.68 13.06 -16.74
C ILE A 159 3.09 13.64 -16.79
#